data_AF-A0A8T5DYX4-F1
#
_entry.id   AF-A0A8T5DYX4-F1
#
_cell.length_a   1.000
_cell.length_b   1.000
_cell.length_c   1.000
_cell.angle_alpha   90.00
_cell.angle_beta   90.00
_cell.angle_gamma   90.00
#
_symmetry.space_group_name_H-M   'P 1'
#
loop_
_entity.id
_entity.type
_entity.pdbx_description
1 polymer ?
#
loop_
_entity_poly.entity_id
_entity_poly.type
_entity_poly.pdbx_seq_one_letter_code
_entity_poly.pdbx_strand_id
1 'polypeptide(L)'
;MINKKSIEKHVLANAILHKGKAHPGAIVGKILAEDPKAKSKMKEIMPHIHKTVQEVNKIAPEKQKSLLKRIWPKFFHKEKQVKGLSELPGAVMGKVVTRFPPEPGKYMTVGHALSFLINYIYAQKYDGKCVLRFEDTNAEKANQEAVDSFLDSTKQFLDIKPSKVVYISDDILKLYKELEKLLNKKQAYVCSCPADKMSKLRRKKISCPHRTQTVKQNLELWKKMLAGKEGLAVRLMGKMESNNATLRDPVIARTNKINHYRYKDKFCVWPTY
;
A
#
# COMPACT_ATOMS: atom_id res chain seq x y z
N MET A 1 -33.17 6.96 -40.26
CA MET A 1 -32.39 6.38 -41.36
C MET A 1 -31.45 5.33 -40.80
N ILE A 2 -31.32 4.18 -41.45
CA ILE A 2 -30.41 3.10 -41.02
C ILE A 2 -28.97 3.61 -41.15
N ASN A 3 -28.22 3.65 -40.05
CA ASN A 3 -26.84 4.14 -40.06
C ASN A 3 -25.91 3.06 -40.62
N LYS A 4 -25.86 2.94 -41.95
CA LYS A 4 -25.03 1.95 -42.67
C LYS A 4 -23.56 2.01 -42.28
N LYS A 5 -23.03 3.21 -42.01
CA LYS A 5 -21.65 3.42 -41.53
C LYS A 5 -21.42 2.81 -40.14
N SER A 6 -22.42 2.85 -39.25
CA SER A 6 -22.34 2.20 -37.93
C SER A 6 -22.38 0.67 -38.04
N ILE A 7 -23.18 0.12 -38.97
CA ILE A 7 -23.17 -1.34 -39.22
C ILE A 7 -21.80 -1.77 -39.74
N GLU A 8 -21.29 -1.09 -40.78
CA GLU A 8 -20.01 -1.43 -41.42
C GLU A 8 -18.82 -1.35 -40.46
N LYS A 9 -18.73 -0.31 -39.62
CA LYS A 9 -17.63 -0.19 -38.65
C LYS A 9 -17.63 -1.32 -37.61
N HIS A 10 -18.80 -1.74 -37.12
CA HIS A 10 -18.89 -2.81 -36.11
C HIS A 10 -18.65 -4.18 -36.72
N VAL A 11 -19.11 -4.40 -37.95
CA VAL A 11 -18.83 -5.64 -38.71
C VAL A 11 -17.33 -5.79 -38.95
N LEU A 12 -16.66 -4.75 -39.46
CA LEU A 12 -15.22 -4.78 -39.68
C LEU A 12 -14.42 -4.94 -38.38
N ALA A 13 -14.84 -4.27 -37.29
CA ALA A 13 -14.24 -4.45 -35.97
C ALA A 13 -14.37 -5.90 -35.47
N ASN A 14 -15.55 -6.50 -35.62
CA ASN A 14 -15.77 -7.90 -35.23
C ASN A 14 -14.95 -8.85 -36.10
N ALA A 15 -14.92 -8.66 -37.42
CA ALA A 15 -14.10 -9.48 -38.31
C ALA A 15 -12.62 -9.47 -37.92
N ILE A 16 -12.04 -8.31 -37.61
CA ILE A 16 -10.64 -8.19 -37.17
C ILE A 16 -10.39 -8.93 -35.85
N LEU A 17 -11.30 -8.81 -34.88
CA LEU A 17 -11.18 -9.50 -33.60
C LEU A 17 -11.31 -11.03 -33.73
N HIS A 18 -11.95 -11.50 -34.80
CA HIS A 18 -12.24 -12.92 -35.05
C HIS A 18 -11.58 -13.42 -36.34
N LYS A 19 -10.32 -13.02 -36.58
CA LYS A 19 -9.45 -13.55 -37.65
C LYS A 19 -10.08 -13.52 -39.05
N GLY A 20 -10.78 -12.44 -39.36
CA GLY A 20 -11.41 -12.19 -40.66
C GLY A 20 -12.88 -12.57 -40.75
N LYS A 21 -13.49 -13.13 -39.69
CA LYS A 21 -14.88 -13.61 -39.70
C LYS A 21 -15.76 -12.84 -38.72
N ALA A 22 -16.65 -12.00 -39.25
CA ALA A 22 -17.71 -11.37 -38.47
C ALA A 22 -18.94 -12.27 -38.32
N HIS A 23 -19.66 -12.11 -37.21
CA HIS A 23 -20.89 -12.86 -36.89
C HIS A 23 -22.07 -11.89 -36.64
N PRO A 24 -23.23 -12.05 -37.29
CA PRO A 24 -24.35 -11.10 -37.21
C PRO A 24 -24.83 -10.82 -35.77
N GLY A 25 -24.92 -11.87 -34.94
CA GLY A 25 -25.39 -11.74 -33.55
C GLY A 25 -24.50 -10.83 -32.67
N ALA A 26 -23.18 -10.81 -32.92
CA ALA A 26 -22.25 -9.96 -32.19
C ALA A 26 -22.41 -8.47 -32.52
N ILE A 27 -22.97 -8.15 -33.71
CA ILE A 27 -23.15 -6.78 -34.20
C ILE A 27 -24.40 -6.14 -33.58
N VAL A 28 -25.45 -6.92 -33.37
CA VAL A 28 -26.73 -6.46 -32.81
C VAL A 28 -26.51 -5.73 -31.47
N GLY A 29 -25.76 -6.35 -30.56
CA GLY A 29 -25.48 -5.74 -29.24
C GLY A 29 -24.70 -4.43 -29.34
N LYS A 30 -23.79 -4.31 -30.32
CA LYS A 30 -22.99 -3.09 -30.53
C LYS A 30 -23.81 -1.94 -31.13
N ILE A 31 -24.72 -2.24 -32.05
CA ILE A 31 -25.64 -1.25 -32.60
C ILE A 31 -26.59 -0.73 -31.51
N LEU A 32 -27.15 -1.62 -30.69
CA LEU A 32 -28.04 -1.22 -29.60
C LEU A 32 -27.35 -0.40 -28.50
N ALA A 33 -26.06 -0.65 -28.27
CA ALA A 33 -25.27 0.16 -27.34
C ALA A 33 -25.02 1.59 -27.83
N GLU A 34 -24.97 1.81 -29.15
CA GLU A 34 -24.82 3.15 -29.74
C GLU A 34 -26.15 3.88 -29.94
N ASP A 35 -27.19 3.15 -30.32
CA ASP A 35 -28.53 3.68 -30.52
C ASP A 35 -29.58 2.75 -29.90
N PRO A 36 -29.99 2.99 -28.64
CA PRO A 36 -31.04 2.21 -27.99
C PRO A 36 -32.37 2.23 -28.76
N LYS A 37 -32.64 3.28 -29.57
CA LYS A 37 -33.87 3.40 -30.36
C LYS A 37 -33.87 2.48 -31.58
N ALA A 38 -32.73 1.91 -31.97
CA ALA A 38 -32.63 0.94 -33.07
C ALA A 38 -33.39 -0.37 -32.78
N LYS A 39 -33.73 -0.66 -31.51
CA LYS A 39 -34.47 -1.86 -31.10
C LYS A 39 -35.81 -2.00 -31.82
N SER A 40 -36.56 -0.91 -32.00
CA SER A 40 -37.87 -0.93 -32.66
C SER A 40 -37.78 -1.17 -34.17
N LYS A 41 -36.61 -0.95 -34.79
CA LYS A 41 -36.37 -1.09 -36.23
C LYS A 41 -35.50 -2.30 -36.57
N MET A 42 -35.28 -3.21 -35.62
CA MET A 42 -34.34 -4.31 -35.79
C MET A 42 -34.72 -5.24 -36.95
N LYS A 43 -36.02 -5.45 -37.20
CA LYS A 43 -36.50 -6.24 -38.35
C LYS A 43 -36.01 -5.68 -39.69
N GLU A 44 -35.88 -4.37 -39.82
CA GLU A 44 -35.38 -3.70 -41.03
C GLU A 44 -33.84 -3.65 -41.09
N ILE A 45 -33.18 -3.58 -39.93
CA ILE A 45 -31.72 -3.46 -39.82
C ILE A 45 -31.03 -4.82 -40.03
N MET A 46 -31.65 -5.92 -39.59
CA MET A 46 -31.06 -7.26 -39.64
C MET A 46 -30.66 -7.72 -41.04
N PRO A 47 -31.47 -7.56 -42.10
CA PRO A 47 -31.05 -7.89 -43.46
C PRO A 47 -29.77 -7.15 -43.89
N HIS A 48 -29.61 -5.89 -43.48
CA HIS A 48 -28.41 -5.12 -43.78
C HIS A 48 -27.19 -5.62 -43.01
N ILE A 49 -27.34 -6.00 -41.73
CA ILE A 49 -26.25 -6.62 -40.96
C ILE A 49 -25.79 -7.91 -41.65
N HIS A 50 -26.71 -8.79 -42.02
CA HIS A 50 -26.36 -10.06 -42.68
C HIS A 50 -25.63 -9.82 -44.01
N LYS A 51 -26.14 -8.90 -44.84
CA LYS A 51 -25.49 -8.53 -46.10
C LYS A 51 -24.08 -8.00 -45.87
N THR A 52 -23.89 -7.04 -44.97
CA THR A 52 -22.58 -6.45 -44.69
C THR A 52 -21.60 -7.47 -44.09
N VAL A 53 -22.06 -8.40 -43.24
CA VAL A 53 -21.23 -9.50 -42.73
C VAL A 53 -20.75 -10.41 -43.87
N GLN A 54 -21.64 -10.79 -44.79
CA GLN A 54 -21.26 -11.61 -45.94
C GLN A 54 -20.25 -10.90 -46.84
N GLU A 55 -20.41 -9.61 -47.07
CA GLU A 55 -19.48 -8.80 -47.87
C GLU A 55 -18.12 -8.69 -47.18
N VAL A 56 -18.09 -8.33 -45.89
CA VAL A 56 -16.82 -8.17 -45.14
C VAL A 56 -16.07 -9.49 -45.00
N ASN A 57 -16.75 -10.62 -44.78
CA ASN A 57 -16.11 -11.92 -44.64
C ASN A 57 -15.44 -12.42 -45.93
N LYS A 58 -15.79 -11.85 -47.10
CA LYS A 58 -15.12 -12.11 -48.39
C LYS A 58 -13.84 -11.28 -48.57
N ILE A 59 -13.63 -10.24 -47.77
CA ILE A 59 -12.48 -9.34 -47.87
C ILE A 59 -11.30 -9.95 -47.09
N ALA A 60 -10.10 -9.88 -47.66
CA ALA A 60 -8.88 -10.33 -46.99
C ALA A 60 -8.63 -9.55 -45.66
N PRO A 61 -8.14 -10.20 -44.58
CA PRO A 61 -7.96 -9.57 -43.27
C PRO A 61 -7.18 -8.24 -43.28
N GLU A 62 -6.13 -8.14 -44.10
CA GLU A 62 -5.34 -6.91 -44.21
C GLU A 62 -6.14 -5.75 -44.82
N LYS A 63 -6.97 -6.05 -45.83
CA LYS A 63 -7.88 -5.06 -46.41
C LYS A 63 -8.96 -4.67 -45.42
N GLN A 64 -9.52 -5.60 -44.64
CA GLN A 64 -10.47 -5.27 -43.57
C GLN A 64 -9.86 -4.28 -42.56
N LYS A 65 -8.60 -4.49 -42.17
CA LYS A 65 -7.85 -3.60 -41.26
C LYS A 65 -7.65 -2.21 -41.85
N SER A 66 -7.27 -2.10 -43.13
CA SER A 66 -7.15 -0.80 -43.81
C SER A 66 -8.49 -0.05 -43.91
N LEU A 67 -9.58 -0.79 -44.17
CA LEU A 67 -10.93 -0.22 -44.26
C LEU A 67 -11.39 0.29 -42.88
N LEU A 68 -11.19 -0.50 -41.83
CA LEU A 68 -11.53 -0.08 -40.47
C LEU A 68 -10.71 1.13 -40.04
N LYS A 69 -9.42 1.19 -40.38
CA LYS A 69 -8.55 2.34 -40.07
C LYS A 69 -9.08 3.63 -40.69
N ARG A 70 -9.66 3.56 -41.88
CA ARG A 70 -10.27 4.72 -42.57
C ARG A 70 -11.58 5.17 -41.92
N ILE A 71 -12.45 4.25 -41.54
CA ILE A 71 -13.81 4.57 -41.04
C ILE A 71 -13.88 4.77 -39.52
N TRP A 72 -12.97 4.14 -38.77
CA TRP A 72 -12.92 4.18 -37.32
C TRP A 72 -11.47 4.05 -36.80
N PRO A 73 -10.59 5.04 -37.08
CA PRO A 73 -9.17 5.00 -36.69
C PRO A 73 -8.98 4.82 -35.18
N LYS A 74 -9.88 5.42 -34.37
CA LYS A 74 -9.88 5.31 -32.91
C LYS A 74 -10.06 3.88 -32.39
N PHE A 75 -10.58 2.94 -33.18
CA PHE A 75 -10.70 1.53 -32.77
C PHE A 75 -9.34 0.91 -32.41
N PHE A 76 -8.26 1.32 -33.10
CA PHE A 76 -6.90 0.86 -32.83
C PHE A 76 -6.21 1.60 -31.68
N HIS A 77 -6.83 2.67 -31.18
CA HIS A 77 -6.40 3.41 -30.02
C HIS A 77 -7.33 3.05 -28.87
N LYS A 78 -6.99 1.97 -28.14
CA LYS A 78 -7.58 1.78 -26.82
C LYS A 78 -7.10 2.92 -25.94
N GLU A 79 -7.94 3.93 -25.73
CA GLU A 79 -7.83 4.77 -24.55
C GLU A 79 -7.95 3.82 -23.35
N LYS A 80 -6.80 3.44 -22.77
CA LYS A 80 -6.81 2.87 -21.44
C LYS A 80 -7.36 3.99 -20.57
N GLN A 81 -8.59 3.84 -20.07
CA GLN A 81 -9.00 4.58 -18.89
C GLN A 81 -8.00 4.22 -17.80
N VAL A 82 -7.01 5.08 -17.60
CA VAL A 82 -6.14 5.01 -16.44
C VAL A 82 -7.04 5.41 -15.29
N LYS A 83 -7.71 4.42 -14.68
CA LYS A 83 -8.32 4.63 -13.37
C LYS A 83 -7.17 5.02 -12.45
N GLY A 84 -7.09 6.30 -12.10
CA GLY A 84 -6.14 6.79 -11.13
C GLY A 84 -6.36 6.15 -9.76
N LEU A 85 -5.58 6.57 -8.78
CA LEU A 85 -5.80 6.15 -7.40
C LEU A 85 -7.23 6.51 -6.95
N SER A 86 -7.87 5.58 -6.24
CA SER A 86 -9.20 5.79 -5.64
C SER A 86 -9.23 7.03 -4.75
N GLU A 87 -10.43 7.54 -4.43
CA GLU A 87 -10.54 8.58 -3.41
C GLU A 87 -10.19 8.02 -2.02
N LEU A 88 -9.50 8.82 -1.20
CA LEU A 88 -9.29 8.53 0.22
C LEU A 88 -10.56 8.92 1.01
N PRO A 89 -11.15 8.00 1.80
CA PRO A 89 -12.31 8.32 2.63
C PRO A 89 -12.01 9.46 3.61
N GLY A 90 -12.86 10.48 3.64
CA GLY A 90 -12.73 11.61 4.57
C GLY A 90 -11.55 12.54 4.28
N ALA A 91 -10.90 12.43 3.12
CA ALA A 91 -9.82 13.33 2.74
C ALA A 91 -10.31 14.77 2.59
N VAL A 92 -9.54 15.70 3.14
CA VAL A 92 -9.76 17.14 3.00
C VAL A 92 -8.50 17.72 2.34
N MET A 93 -8.70 18.51 1.27
CA MET A 93 -7.62 19.20 0.57
C MET A 93 -6.75 19.99 1.54
N GLY A 94 -5.43 19.91 1.38
CA GLY A 94 -4.44 20.54 2.25
C GLY A 94 -4.20 19.85 3.60
N LYS A 95 -5.04 18.88 3.99
CA LYS A 95 -4.96 18.21 5.31
C LYS A 95 -4.45 16.78 5.27
N VAL A 96 -4.35 16.16 4.09
CA VAL A 96 -3.85 14.79 3.95
C VAL A 96 -2.35 14.75 4.27
N VAL A 97 -1.96 13.84 5.16
CA VAL A 97 -0.55 13.57 5.46
C VAL A 97 -0.30 12.07 5.29
N THR A 98 0.55 11.72 4.33
CA THR A 98 1.03 10.35 4.12
C THR A 98 2.46 10.21 4.61
N ARG A 99 2.93 8.97 4.78
CA ARG A 99 4.35 8.72 5.04
C ARG A 99 4.85 7.45 4.39
N PHE A 100 6.09 7.47 3.93
CA PHE A 100 6.87 6.29 3.58
C PHE A 100 7.84 5.96 4.72
N PRO A 101 7.67 4.83 5.42
CA PRO A 101 8.44 4.52 6.62
C PRO A 101 9.47 3.37 6.44
N PRO A 102 10.61 3.57 5.76
CA PRO A 102 11.59 2.50 5.56
C PRO A 102 12.39 2.20 6.84
N GLU A 103 12.68 0.91 7.10
CA GLU A 103 13.73 0.50 8.05
C GLU A 103 15.10 0.58 7.35
N PRO A 104 16.05 1.41 7.83
CA PRO A 104 17.32 1.66 7.13
C PRO A 104 18.37 0.57 7.41
N GLY A 105 18.02 -0.69 7.18
CA GLY A 105 18.95 -1.81 7.29
C GLY A 105 19.28 -2.52 5.98
N LYS A 106 18.65 -2.09 4.88
CA LYS A 106 18.82 -2.64 3.53
C LYS A 106 18.67 -1.53 2.51
N TYR A 107 19.09 -1.80 1.29
CA TYR A 107 18.91 -0.90 0.14
C TYR A 107 17.45 -0.79 -0.31
N MET A 108 17.13 0.33 -0.96
CA MET A 108 15.85 0.53 -1.63
C MET A 108 15.66 -0.54 -2.73
N THR A 109 14.41 -0.97 -2.93
CA THR A 109 14.03 -1.92 -3.97
C THR A 109 12.85 -1.34 -4.75
N VAL A 110 12.48 -1.97 -5.86
CA VAL A 110 11.28 -1.56 -6.63
C VAL A 110 10.01 -1.59 -5.77
N GLY A 111 9.91 -2.52 -4.81
CA GLY A 111 8.79 -2.56 -3.86
C GLY A 111 8.73 -1.32 -2.96
N HIS A 112 9.89 -0.86 -2.49
CA HIS A 112 10.00 0.39 -1.73
C HIS A 112 9.61 1.60 -2.58
N ALA A 113 10.12 1.67 -3.82
CA ALA A 113 9.78 2.72 -4.77
C ALA A 113 8.28 2.82 -5.02
N LEU A 114 7.61 1.69 -5.25
CA LEU A 114 6.17 1.63 -5.46
C LEU A 114 5.39 2.13 -4.22
N SER A 115 5.79 1.68 -3.03
CA SER A 115 5.15 2.11 -1.78
C SER A 115 5.30 3.62 -1.54
N PHE A 116 6.48 4.17 -1.80
CA PHE A 116 6.72 5.61 -1.68
C PHE A 116 5.92 6.39 -2.72
N LEU A 117 5.97 6.00 -3.98
CA LEU A 117 5.22 6.64 -5.07
C LEU A 117 3.72 6.69 -4.78
N ILE A 118 3.11 5.60 -4.30
CA ILE A 118 1.68 5.59 -3.97
C ILE A 118 1.37 6.61 -2.86
N ASN A 119 2.16 6.64 -1.78
CA ASN A 119 1.97 7.60 -0.69
C ASN A 119 2.19 9.05 -1.16
N TYR A 120 3.17 9.27 -2.02
CA TYR A 120 3.51 10.59 -2.55
C TYR A 120 2.41 11.09 -3.48
N ILE A 121 1.95 10.28 -4.43
CA ILE A 121 0.87 10.63 -5.36
C ILE A 121 -0.43 10.93 -4.59
N TYR A 122 -0.75 10.17 -3.54
CA TYR A 122 -1.88 10.51 -2.67
C TYR A 122 -1.73 11.87 -1.98
N ALA A 123 -0.54 12.19 -1.46
CA ALA A 123 -0.32 13.52 -0.90
C ALA A 123 -0.49 14.61 -1.96
N GLN A 124 0.09 14.44 -3.16
CA GLN A 124 -0.04 15.41 -4.25
C GLN A 124 -1.49 15.60 -4.69
N LYS A 125 -2.26 14.50 -4.83
CA LYS A 125 -3.68 14.53 -5.21
C LYS A 125 -4.53 15.41 -4.29
N TYR A 126 -4.17 15.52 -3.01
CA TYR A 126 -4.93 16.26 -2.00
C TYR A 126 -4.20 17.50 -1.47
N ASP A 127 -3.22 18.05 -2.19
CA ASP A 127 -2.36 19.17 -1.75
C ASP A 127 -1.78 18.97 -0.33
N GLY A 128 -1.53 17.70 -0.01
CA GLY A 128 -1.10 17.22 1.29
C GLY A 128 0.42 17.20 1.46
N LYS A 129 0.87 16.51 2.52
CA LYS A 129 2.29 16.33 2.83
C LYS A 129 2.65 14.86 2.80
N CYS A 130 3.81 14.53 2.23
CA CYS A 130 4.37 13.19 2.26
C CYS A 130 5.67 13.19 3.05
N VAL A 131 5.73 12.44 4.15
CA VAL A 131 6.90 12.37 5.04
C VAL A 131 7.72 11.12 4.74
N LEU A 132 9.04 11.28 4.59
CA LEU A 132 9.99 10.17 4.64
C LEU A 132 10.38 9.96 6.11
N ARG A 133 10.00 8.83 6.70
CA ARG A 133 10.19 8.55 8.13
C ARG A 133 11.06 7.31 8.32
N PHE A 134 12.33 7.46 8.64
CA PHE A 134 13.18 6.30 8.91
C PHE A 134 12.77 5.61 10.21
N GLU A 135 12.36 4.33 10.10
CA GLU A 135 12.04 3.44 11.21
C GLU A 135 13.34 2.85 11.78
N ASP A 136 14.16 3.70 12.40
CA ASP A 136 15.55 3.39 12.71
C ASP A 136 15.79 2.90 14.14
N THR A 137 14.76 2.40 14.82
CA THR A 137 14.84 1.97 16.23
C THR A 137 15.56 0.63 16.43
N ASN A 138 15.84 -0.09 15.34
CA ASN A 138 16.59 -1.33 15.37
C ASN A 138 18.09 -1.07 15.17
N ALA A 139 18.78 -0.72 16.26
CA ALA A 139 20.21 -0.36 16.25
C ALA A 139 21.14 -1.43 15.65
N GLU A 140 20.75 -2.71 15.63
CA GLU A 140 21.53 -3.81 15.02
C GLU A 140 21.58 -3.73 13.50
N LYS A 141 20.49 -3.28 12.88
CA LYS A 141 20.34 -3.31 11.42
C LYS A 141 20.50 -1.93 10.82
N ALA A 142 20.02 -0.91 11.52
CA ALA A 142 20.03 0.47 11.05
C ALA A 142 21.46 0.99 10.86
N ASN A 143 21.78 1.46 9.66
CA ASN A 143 23.10 2.00 9.34
C ASN A 143 23.01 3.24 8.42
N GLN A 144 24.06 4.05 8.45
CA GLN A 144 24.11 5.32 7.73
C GLN A 144 24.10 5.12 6.20
N GLU A 145 24.83 4.12 5.71
CA GLU A 145 24.92 3.79 4.28
C GLU A 145 23.54 3.50 3.66
N ALA A 146 22.69 2.74 4.36
CA ALA A 146 21.33 2.47 3.92
C ALA A 146 20.46 3.74 3.93
N VAL A 147 20.58 4.60 4.94
CA VAL A 147 19.89 5.90 4.99
C VAL A 147 20.26 6.75 3.77
N ASP A 148 21.56 6.89 3.52
CA ASP A 148 22.09 7.71 2.42
C ASP A 148 21.63 7.14 1.07
N SER A 149 21.71 5.83 0.88
CA SER A 149 21.19 5.17 -0.32
C SER A 149 19.69 5.40 -0.53
N PHE A 150 18.88 5.37 0.54
CA PHE A 150 17.45 5.68 0.45
C PHE A 150 17.21 7.13 0.02
N LEU A 151 17.95 8.09 0.58
CA LEU A 151 17.84 9.51 0.25
C LEU A 151 18.25 9.78 -1.20
N ASP A 152 19.38 9.23 -1.62
CA ASP A 152 19.87 9.33 -3.00
C ASP A 152 18.88 8.67 -3.96
N SER A 153 18.37 7.49 -3.63
CA SER A 153 17.41 6.79 -4.50
C SER A 153 16.10 7.56 -4.65
N THR A 154 15.64 8.16 -3.56
CA THR A 154 14.45 9.02 -3.55
C THR A 154 14.62 10.23 -4.46
N LYS A 155 15.80 10.87 -4.42
CA LYS A 155 16.08 12.08 -5.19
C LYS A 155 16.40 11.79 -6.65
N GLN A 156 17.31 10.86 -6.91
CA GLN A 156 17.89 10.64 -8.25
C GLN A 156 17.04 9.74 -9.14
N PHE A 157 16.39 8.72 -8.57
CA PHE A 157 15.63 7.74 -9.36
C PHE A 157 14.12 7.96 -9.29
N LEU A 158 13.58 8.29 -8.11
CA LEU A 158 12.14 8.51 -7.97
C LEU A 158 11.71 9.95 -8.29
N ASP A 159 12.67 10.89 -8.26
CA ASP A 159 12.41 12.34 -8.37
C ASP A 159 11.31 12.81 -7.40
N ILE A 160 11.34 12.27 -6.17
CA ILE A 160 10.39 12.60 -5.10
C ILE A 160 11.06 13.60 -4.16
N LYS A 161 10.34 14.68 -3.85
CA LYS A 161 10.71 15.60 -2.76
C LYS A 161 9.78 15.41 -1.57
N PRO A 162 10.17 14.65 -0.53
CA PRO A 162 9.35 14.55 0.67
C PRO A 162 9.21 15.91 1.36
N SER A 163 8.07 16.16 1.99
CA SER A 163 7.82 17.39 2.73
C SER A 163 8.72 17.52 3.96
N LYS A 164 9.08 16.37 4.57
CA LYS A 164 10.03 16.26 5.67
C LYS A 164 10.73 14.91 5.63
N VAL A 165 11.98 14.88 6.09
CA VAL A 165 12.69 13.67 6.47
C VAL A 165 12.77 13.65 7.99
N VAL A 166 12.33 12.56 8.62
CA VAL A 166 12.34 12.40 10.08
C VAL A 166 12.84 11.00 10.45
N TYR A 167 13.32 10.86 11.67
CA TYR A 167 13.86 9.61 12.21
C TYR A 167 13.20 9.34 13.55
N ILE A 168 12.81 8.10 13.81
CA ILE A 168 12.17 7.76 15.10
C ILE A 168 13.16 7.91 16.25
N SER A 169 14.45 7.67 15.99
CA SER A 169 15.50 7.85 16.97
C SER A 169 15.55 9.28 17.56
N ASP A 170 15.07 10.30 16.82
CA ASP A 170 14.97 11.68 17.33
C ASP A 170 13.87 11.84 18.39
N ASP A 171 12.87 10.98 18.37
CA ASP A 171 11.72 11.00 19.29
C ASP A 171 11.90 10.08 20.51
N ILE A 172 13.07 9.45 20.72
CA ILE A 172 13.28 8.44 21.78
C ILE A 172 12.89 8.95 23.17
N LEU A 173 13.29 10.17 23.53
CA LEU A 173 12.95 10.76 24.82
C LEU A 173 11.44 11.01 24.96
N LYS A 174 10.76 11.35 23.86
CA LYS A 174 9.29 11.50 23.85
C LYS A 174 8.63 10.13 24.03
N LEU A 175 9.15 9.09 23.37
CA LEU A 175 8.65 7.73 23.52
C LEU A 175 8.86 7.20 24.94
N TYR A 176 9.98 7.51 25.59
CA TYR A 176 10.19 7.17 27.01
C TYR A 176 9.14 7.80 27.92
N LYS A 177 8.81 9.07 27.70
CA LYS A 177 7.73 9.75 28.46
C LYS A 177 6.37 9.06 28.25
N GLU A 178 6.05 8.61 27.04
CA GLU A 178 4.81 7.88 26.78
C GLU A 178 4.81 6.48 27.43
N LEU A 179 5.94 5.76 27.40
CA LEU A 179 6.10 4.48 28.11
C LEU A 179 5.90 4.67 29.62
N GLU A 180 6.50 5.69 30.21
CA GLU A 180 6.31 6.03 31.63
C GLU A 180 4.85 6.33 31.96
N LYS A 181 4.14 7.07 31.10
CA LYS A 181 2.69 7.31 31.29
C LYS A 181 1.90 6.00 31.29
N LEU A 182 2.21 5.08 30.39
CA LEU A 182 1.54 3.77 30.33
C LEU A 182 1.83 2.93 31.59
N LEU A 183 3.08 2.92 32.07
CA LEU A 183 3.47 2.24 33.30
C LEU A 183 2.74 2.83 34.53
N ASN A 184 2.65 4.17 34.63
CA ASN A 184 1.94 4.86 35.70
C ASN A 184 0.44 4.55 35.70
N LYS A 185 -0.18 4.47 34.51
CA LYS A 185 -1.60 4.12 34.35
C LYS A 185 -1.90 2.63 34.49
N LYS A 186 -0.91 1.79 34.82
CA LYS A 186 -1.03 0.31 34.79
C LYS A 186 -1.55 -0.23 33.44
N GLN A 187 -1.22 0.46 32.35
CA GLN A 187 -1.53 0.04 30.98
C GLN A 187 -0.35 -0.69 30.32
N ALA A 188 0.81 -0.69 30.97
CA ALA A 188 1.97 -1.48 30.61
C ALA A 188 2.66 -2.00 31.88
N TYR A 189 3.55 -2.99 31.74
CA TYR A 189 4.39 -3.49 32.82
C TYR A 189 5.77 -3.89 32.29
N VAL A 190 6.78 -3.88 33.16
CA VAL A 190 8.12 -4.35 32.84
C VAL A 190 8.24 -5.84 33.17
N CYS A 191 8.67 -6.63 32.19
CA CYS A 191 8.78 -8.07 32.27
C CYS A 191 10.26 -8.49 32.18
N SER A 192 10.69 -9.35 33.11
CA SER A 192 12.02 -9.98 33.11
C SER A 192 11.97 -11.48 32.76
N CYS A 193 10.81 -12.01 32.36
CA CYS A 193 10.71 -13.41 31.98
C CYS A 193 11.52 -13.68 30.70
N PRO A 194 12.27 -14.80 30.63
CA PRO A 194 12.92 -15.25 29.41
C PRO A 194 11.95 -15.34 28.22
N ALA A 195 12.47 -15.09 27.01
CA ALA A 195 11.66 -15.03 25.80
C ALA A 195 10.90 -16.35 25.51
N ASP A 196 11.52 -17.50 25.76
CA ASP A 196 10.91 -18.81 25.59
C ASP A 196 9.75 -19.05 26.58
N LYS A 197 9.95 -18.66 27.86
CA LYS A 197 8.92 -18.72 28.90
C LYS A 197 7.73 -17.83 28.53
N MET A 198 7.98 -16.59 28.12
CA MET A 198 6.90 -15.70 27.67
C MET A 198 6.17 -16.22 26.43
N SER A 199 6.88 -16.83 25.48
CA SER A 199 6.27 -17.46 24.31
C SER A 199 5.32 -18.60 24.70
N LYS A 200 5.74 -19.46 25.64
CA LYS A 200 4.91 -20.56 26.17
C LYS A 200 3.68 -20.04 26.92
N LEU A 201 3.85 -19.06 27.80
CA LEU A 201 2.75 -18.43 28.56
C LEU A 201 1.71 -17.80 27.62
N ARG A 202 2.14 -16.99 26.65
CA ARG A 202 1.25 -16.36 25.65
C ARG A 202 0.51 -17.37 24.78
N ARG A 203 1.15 -18.49 24.42
CA ARG A 203 0.49 -19.59 23.69
C ARG A 203 -0.62 -20.23 24.52
N LYS A 204 -0.36 -20.45 25.81
CA LYS A 204 -1.34 -20.98 26.78
C LYS A 204 -2.34 -19.93 27.30
N LYS A 205 -2.27 -18.67 26.82
CA LYS A 205 -3.09 -17.54 27.30
C LYS A 205 -2.91 -17.22 28.80
N ILE A 206 -1.80 -17.66 29.41
CA ILE A 206 -1.51 -17.45 30.82
C ILE A 206 -0.71 -16.15 30.99
N SER A 207 -1.16 -15.28 31.90
CA SER A 207 -0.45 -14.04 32.25
C SER A 207 0.86 -14.35 32.99
N CYS A 208 1.93 -13.61 32.69
CA CYS A 208 3.15 -13.74 33.50
C CYS A 208 2.99 -13.06 34.86
N PRO A 209 3.74 -13.49 35.91
CA PRO A 209 3.62 -12.91 37.25
C PRO A 209 3.88 -11.40 37.29
N HIS A 210 4.72 -10.88 36.39
CA HIS A 210 5.04 -9.45 36.34
C HIS A 210 3.84 -8.57 35.92
N ARG A 211 2.79 -9.16 35.35
CA ARG A 211 1.58 -8.43 34.93
C ARG A 211 0.84 -7.81 36.11
N THR A 212 0.96 -8.37 37.32
CA THR A 212 0.31 -7.86 38.54
C THR A 212 1.21 -6.94 39.37
N GLN A 213 2.40 -6.58 38.87
CA GLN A 213 3.31 -5.65 39.55
C GLN A 213 2.65 -4.31 39.85
N THR A 214 3.02 -3.73 40.98
CA THR A 214 2.66 -2.37 41.35
C THR A 214 3.32 -1.35 40.42
N VAL A 215 2.78 -0.13 40.39
CA VAL A 215 3.39 1.00 39.64
C VAL A 215 4.84 1.22 40.12
N LYS A 216 5.07 1.21 41.44
CA LYS A 216 6.41 1.41 42.03
C LYS A 216 7.41 0.36 41.53
N GLN A 217 7.05 -0.92 41.54
CA GLN A 217 7.92 -2.01 41.03
C GLN A 217 8.21 -1.85 39.54
N ASN A 218 7.19 -1.51 38.74
CA ASN A 218 7.37 -1.27 37.31
C ASN A 218 8.31 -0.09 37.03
N LEU A 219 8.17 1.02 37.74
CA LEU A 219 9.04 2.19 37.58
C LEU A 219 10.47 1.92 38.05
N GLU A 220 10.67 1.11 39.08
CA GLU A 220 12.01 0.68 39.50
C GLU A 220 12.70 -0.17 38.43
N LEU A 221 11.98 -1.13 37.84
CA LEU A 221 12.49 -1.92 36.72
C LEU A 221 12.73 -1.05 35.48
N TRP A 222 11.87 -0.07 35.21
CA TRP A 222 12.06 0.89 34.12
C TRP A 222 13.34 1.71 34.30
N LYS A 223 13.63 2.23 35.50
CA LYS A 223 14.91 2.89 35.80
C LYS A 223 16.09 1.96 35.55
N LYS A 224 15.98 0.67 35.91
CA LYS A 224 17.02 -0.33 35.61
C LYS A 224 17.16 -0.55 34.10
N MET A 225 16.08 -0.56 33.32
CA MET A 225 16.15 -0.62 31.85
C MET A 225 16.93 0.57 31.29
N LEU A 226 16.60 1.79 31.71
CA LEU A 226 17.30 3.02 31.29
C LEU A 226 18.78 3.06 31.69
N ALA A 227 19.14 2.39 32.79
CA ALA A 227 20.52 2.18 33.21
C ALA A 227 21.21 1.01 32.45
N GLY A 228 20.55 0.42 31.44
CA GLY A 228 21.11 -0.65 30.63
C GLY A 228 20.99 -2.03 31.25
N LYS A 229 20.01 -2.31 32.12
CA LYS A 229 19.77 -3.70 32.54
C LYS A 229 19.14 -4.50 31.40
N GLU A 230 19.88 -5.48 30.91
CA GLU A 230 19.45 -6.39 29.84
C GLU A 230 18.42 -7.42 30.32
N GLY A 231 17.76 -8.10 29.37
CA GLY A 231 16.74 -9.12 29.67
C GLY A 231 15.40 -8.55 30.14
N LEU A 232 15.22 -7.23 30.06
CA LEU A 232 13.99 -6.54 30.42
C LEU A 232 13.25 -6.03 29.17
N ALA A 233 11.92 -6.10 29.21
CA ALA A 233 11.05 -5.59 28.17
C ALA A 233 9.80 -4.94 28.77
N VAL A 234 9.37 -3.81 28.21
CA VAL A 234 8.07 -3.20 28.48
C VAL A 234 7.03 -3.91 27.64
N ARG A 235 5.96 -4.39 28.27
CA ARG A 235 4.82 -5.01 27.60
C ARG A 235 3.57 -4.17 27.79
N LEU A 236 2.84 -3.93 26.72
CA LEU A 236 1.51 -3.34 26.79
C LEU A 236 0.56 -4.35 27.44
N MET A 237 -0.34 -3.92 28.31
CA MET A 237 -1.41 -4.78 28.82
C MET A 237 -2.44 -5.02 27.72
N GLY A 238 -2.33 -6.19 27.10
CA GLY A 238 -3.25 -6.63 26.08
C GLY A 238 -4.35 -7.53 26.61
N LYS A 239 -5.00 -8.24 25.68
CA LYS A 239 -6.06 -9.22 25.97
C LYS A 239 -5.47 -10.62 25.85
N MET A 240 -5.10 -11.22 26.97
CA MET A 240 -4.50 -12.57 27.00
C MET A 240 -5.40 -13.64 26.38
N GLU A 241 -6.72 -13.48 26.52
CA GLU A 241 -7.71 -14.41 25.95
C GLU A 241 -7.93 -14.27 24.44
N SER A 242 -7.40 -13.21 23.81
CA SER A 242 -7.62 -12.93 22.39
C SER A 242 -7.21 -14.08 21.48
N ASN A 243 -8.02 -14.38 20.47
CA ASN A 243 -7.66 -15.33 19.42
C ASN A 243 -6.49 -14.82 18.57
N ASN A 244 -6.34 -13.49 18.46
CA ASN A 244 -5.15 -12.89 17.88
C ASN A 244 -4.00 -12.85 18.90
N ALA A 245 -3.00 -13.71 18.69
CA ALA A 245 -1.83 -13.81 19.57
C ALA A 245 -1.05 -12.50 19.69
N THR A 246 -1.04 -11.64 18.67
CA THR A 246 -0.33 -10.34 18.72
C THR A 246 -0.90 -9.38 19.78
N LEU A 247 -2.18 -9.54 20.14
CA LEU A 247 -2.84 -8.73 21.17
C LEU A 247 -2.59 -9.23 22.60
N ARG A 248 -1.88 -10.36 22.77
CA ARG A 248 -1.57 -10.95 24.08
C ARG A 248 -0.28 -10.35 24.62
N ASP A 249 -0.38 -9.31 25.42
CA ASP A 249 0.72 -8.57 26.05
C ASP A 249 1.96 -8.38 25.15
N PRO A 250 1.81 -7.68 24.00
CA PRO A 250 2.92 -7.44 23.09
C PRO A 250 4.04 -6.65 23.76
N VAL A 251 5.28 -6.93 23.36
CA VAL A 251 6.43 -6.09 23.72
C VAL A 251 6.29 -4.76 22.95
N ILE A 252 6.53 -3.64 23.64
CA ILE A 252 6.51 -2.30 23.05
C ILE A 252 7.86 -1.57 23.21
N ALA A 253 8.73 -2.04 24.10
CA ALA A 253 10.12 -1.61 24.20
C ALA A 253 10.99 -2.70 24.84
N ARG A 254 12.27 -2.75 24.50
CA ARG A 254 13.24 -3.71 25.06
C ARG A 254 14.59 -3.04 25.30
N THR A 255 15.34 -3.54 26.27
CA THR A 255 16.75 -3.17 26.39
C THR A 255 17.55 -3.82 25.26
N ASN A 256 18.38 -3.04 24.57
CA ASN A 256 19.37 -3.50 23.60
C ASN A 256 20.64 -2.62 23.71
N LYS A 257 21.76 -3.19 24.16
CA LYS A 257 23.04 -2.49 24.31
C LYS A 257 23.85 -2.54 23.03
N ILE A 258 23.37 -1.87 22.01
CA ILE A 258 24.04 -1.81 20.71
C ILE A 258 24.16 -0.36 20.29
N ASN A 259 25.32 -0.02 19.72
CA ASN A 259 25.62 1.32 19.25
C ASN A 259 24.72 1.67 18.07
N HIS A 260 23.81 2.63 18.27
CA HIS A 260 22.99 3.16 17.20
C HIS A 260 23.82 4.04 16.28
N TYR A 261 23.66 3.91 14.95
CA TYR A 261 24.48 4.66 13.98
C TYR A 261 24.52 6.18 14.24
N ARG A 262 23.39 6.80 14.64
CA ARG A 262 23.28 8.25 14.98
C ARG A 262 23.58 8.63 16.43
N TYR A 263 23.25 7.75 17.38
CA TYR A 263 23.22 8.09 18.82
C TYR A 263 24.23 7.28 19.64
N LYS A 264 25.00 6.42 18.99
CA LYS A 264 25.99 5.51 19.60
C LYS A 264 25.37 4.78 20.80
N ASP A 265 25.98 4.90 21.97
CA ASP A 265 25.59 4.25 23.22
C ASP A 265 24.67 5.10 24.11
N LYS A 266 24.22 6.28 23.64
CA LYS A 266 23.38 7.21 24.41
C LYS A 266 22.07 6.59 24.91
N PHE A 267 21.53 5.62 24.17
CA PHE A 267 20.27 4.95 24.50
C PHE A 267 20.44 3.44 24.49
N CYS A 268 19.91 2.79 25.51
CA CYS A 268 19.95 1.33 25.67
C CYS A 268 18.55 0.71 25.66
N VAL A 269 17.47 1.51 25.62
CA VAL A 269 16.10 1.03 25.50
C VAL A 269 15.51 1.46 24.17
N TRP A 270 15.05 0.50 23.38
CA TRP A 270 14.55 0.76 22.05
C TRP A 270 13.09 0.29 21.93
N PRO A 271 12.19 1.13 21.39
CA PRO A 271 10.82 0.75 21.12
C PRO A 271 10.78 -0.29 19.99
N THR A 272 9.79 -1.17 20.03
CA THR A 272 9.52 -2.11 18.93
C THR A 272 8.54 -1.50 17.94
N TYR A 273 8.52 -2.05 16.71
CA TYR A 273 7.50 -1.75 15.69
C TYR A 273 6.10 -2.13 16.19
#